data_AF-A0A1F6VA67-F1
#
_entry.id   AF-A0A1F6VA67-F1
#
_cell.length_a   1.000
_cell.length_b   1.000
_cell.length_c   1.000
_cell.angle_alpha   90.00
_cell.angle_beta   90.00
_cell.angle_gamma   90.00
#
_symmetry.space_group_name_H-M   'P 1'
#
loop_
_entity.id
_entity.type
_entity.pdbx_description
1 polymer ?
#
loop_
_entity_poly.entity_id
_entity_poly.type
_entity_poly.pdbx_seq_one_letter_code
_entity_poly.pdbx_strand_id
1 'polypeptide(L)'
;MDAGQYDNDFVTWNRNKLTLRGVGGRAHLHGTTLIGNGKAIWVMRGTDVRVENIEFSGAQVNDENGAGIRAEGNGLTVCNGYFHDNEDGILGGGGHVLIEYSEFAFNGLGDGQTHNIYIDGADRFTLRYSYSHHAKIGHNVKTRAPENFILYNRIMDEVSGTASYAVDMPDCGVSYLIGNLIQQGLDTDNSTMISYGAEGCNNPSRQLYVVNNPLVNDLGSGGFLFVRSGTTGKITNNIFVGSGTLVSGQAGLLVSPNLLPPSSAGLVDRVNFDYRLTAGSAARNAGVDPGSVNGIDLTPRNQYVHKASTQARPEDATIDLGAYEYVP
;
A
#
# COMPACT_ATOMS: atom_id res chain seq x y z
N MET A 1 2.07 13.11 -23.64
CA MET A 1 2.73 11.99 -24.32
C MET A 1 1.62 11.17 -24.92
N ASP A 2 1.69 10.88 -26.21
CA ASP A 2 0.65 10.09 -26.85
C ASP A 2 0.72 8.65 -26.33
N ALA A 3 -0.40 7.93 -26.39
CA ALA A 3 -0.42 6.52 -26.05
C ALA A 3 0.47 5.74 -27.01
N GLY A 4 1.22 4.79 -26.47
CA GLY A 4 2.19 4.01 -27.23
C GLY A 4 3.36 3.55 -26.39
N GLN A 5 4.20 2.71 -26.98
CA GLN A 5 5.41 2.20 -26.34
C GLN A 5 6.60 3.13 -26.64
N TYR A 6 7.39 3.41 -25.61
CA TYR A 6 8.58 4.24 -25.62
C TYR A 6 9.75 3.43 -25.05
N ASP A 7 10.50 2.79 -25.94
CA ASP A 7 11.59 1.88 -25.55
C ASP A 7 12.86 2.66 -25.17
N ASN A 8 13.38 2.37 -23.98
CA ASN A 8 14.64 2.91 -23.47
C ASN A 8 14.70 4.45 -23.36
N ASP A 9 13.55 5.11 -23.21
CA ASP A 9 13.44 6.55 -22.96
C ASP A 9 13.78 6.87 -21.49
N PHE A 10 15.06 6.72 -21.16
CA PHE A 10 15.59 6.96 -19.83
C PHE A 10 15.88 8.46 -19.63
N VAL A 11 15.20 9.09 -18.66
CA VAL A 11 15.20 10.56 -18.53
C VAL A 11 15.39 11.00 -17.08
N THR A 12 16.23 12.01 -16.88
CA THR A 12 16.30 12.76 -15.61
C THR A 12 15.57 14.10 -15.75
N TRP A 13 14.46 14.25 -15.04
CA TRP A 13 13.63 15.44 -15.03
C TRP A 13 14.09 16.43 -13.95
N ASN A 14 14.78 17.50 -14.38
CA ASN A 14 15.33 18.53 -13.48
C ASN A 14 14.40 19.74 -13.29
N ARG A 15 13.30 19.84 -14.04
CA ARG A 15 12.40 21.00 -13.98
C ARG A 15 11.31 20.76 -12.94
N ASN A 16 11.02 21.80 -12.16
CA ASN A 16 9.95 21.77 -11.17
C ASN A 16 8.58 21.93 -11.85
N LYS A 17 7.51 21.55 -11.15
CA LYS A 17 6.12 21.81 -11.52
C LYS A 17 5.73 21.26 -12.90
N LEU A 18 6.32 20.12 -13.26
CA LEU A 18 5.97 19.42 -14.48
C LEU A 18 4.71 18.57 -14.27
N THR A 19 3.88 18.51 -15.30
CA THR A 19 2.87 17.45 -15.44
C THR A 19 3.25 16.60 -16.65
N LEU A 20 3.60 15.34 -16.40
CA LEU A 20 3.94 14.33 -17.40
C LEU A 20 2.76 13.39 -17.54
N ARG A 21 2.02 13.49 -18.65
CA ARG A 21 0.73 12.81 -18.82
C ARG A 21 0.63 12.02 -20.11
N GLY A 22 0.13 10.79 -20.02
CA GLY A 22 -0.30 9.96 -21.16
C GLY A 22 -1.67 10.42 -21.69
N VAL A 23 -1.80 10.58 -23.00
CA VAL A 23 -3.00 11.09 -23.70
C VAL A 23 -3.46 10.05 -24.73
N GLY A 24 -4.76 9.76 -24.78
CA GLY A 24 -5.32 8.73 -25.68
C GLY A 24 -5.10 7.28 -25.22
N GLY A 25 -4.62 7.09 -23.99
CA GLY A 25 -4.18 5.80 -23.44
C GLY A 25 -2.92 5.99 -22.60
N ARG A 26 -2.31 4.90 -22.12
CA ARG A 26 -1.02 4.97 -21.40
C ARG A 26 0.13 5.14 -22.39
N ALA A 27 1.04 6.06 -22.07
CA ALA A 27 2.39 5.99 -22.60
C ALA A 27 3.15 4.94 -21.77
N HIS A 28 3.63 3.90 -22.43
CA HIS A 28 4.35 2.79 -21.81
C HIS A 28 5.84 2.98 -22.00
N LEU A 29 6.53 3.29 -20.91
CA LEU A 29 7.98 3.41 -20.89
C LEU A 29 8.57 2.05 -20.56
N HIS A 30 9.30 1.50 -21.51
CA HIS A 30 9.74 0.12 -21.46
C HIS A 30 11.26 0.05 -21.54
N GLY A 31 11.89 -0.37 -20.44
CA GLY A 31 13.32 -0.68 -20.42
C GLY A 31 13.57 -2.03 -21.08
N THR A 32 14.37 -2.05 -22.15
CA THR A 32 14.83 -3.30 -22.80
C THR A 32 16.34 -3.49 -22.68
N THR A 33 17.01 -2.57 -22.00
CA THR A 33 18.47 -2.55 -21.78
C THR A 33 18.77 -1.99 -20.40
N LEU A 34 19.99 -2.22 -19.90
CA LEU A 34 20.44 -1.64 -18.64
C LEU A 34 20.36 -0.11 -18.69
N ILE A 35 19.72 0.48 -17.68
CA ILE A 35 19.52 1.91 -17.56
C ILE A 35 20.87 2.59 -17.27
N GLY A 36 21.37 3.36 -18.24
CA GLY A 36 22.69 4.01 -18.17
C GLY A 36 22.84 5.08 -17.08
N ASN A 37 21.75 5.58 -16.50
CA ASN A 37 21.80 6.51 -15.36
C ASN A 37 21.99 5.82 -14.01
N GLY A 38 21.94 4.48 -13.96
CA GLY A 38 22.14 3.67 -12.75
C GLY A 38 21.07 3.85 -11.68
N LYS A 39 19.85 4.32 -12.03
CA LYS A 39 18.79 4.58 -11.05
C LYS A 39 17.39 4.15 -11.49
N ALA A 40 16.90 4.67 -12.61
CA ALA A 40 15.50 4.48 -13.01
C ALA A 40 15.23 4.82 -14.47
N ILE A 41 14.10 4.32 -14.99
CA ILE A 41 13.57 4.79 -16.28
C ILE A 41 13.43 6.31 -16.21
N TRP A 42 12.69 6.81 -15.21
CA TRP A 42 12.63 8.24 -14.92
C TRP A 42 13.18 8.61 -13.54
N VAL A 43 14.14 9.54 -13.51
CA VAL A 43 14.64 10.16 -12.28
C VAL A 43 14.00 11.53 -12.10
N MET A 44 13.19 11.71 -11.05
CA MET A 44 12.48 12.95 -10.76
C MET A 44 13.27 13.80 -9.77
N ARG A 45 14.05 14.76 -10.26
CA ARG A 45 14.77 15.74 -9.42
C ARG A 45 14.00 17.03 -9.20
N GLY A 46 13.11 17.37 -10.12
CA GLY A 46 12.25 18.53 -10.00
C GLY A 46 11.31 18.42 -8.79
N THR A 47 11.01 19.56 -8.19
CA THR A 47 9.99 19.68 -7.14
C THR A 47 8.58 19.77 -7.74
N ASP A 48 7.56 19.24 -7.06
CA ASP A 48 6.14 19.29 -7.45
C ASP A 48 5.87 18.68 -8.83
N VAL A 49 6.46 17.53 -9.11
CA VAL A 49 6.24 16.81 -10.38
C VAL A 49 5.04 15.88 -10.26
N ARG A 50 4.16 15.93 -11.26
CA ARG A 50 3.00 15.06 -11.38
C ARG A 50 3.13 14.14 -12.59
N VAL A 51 3.03 12.83 -12.37
CA VAL A 51 3.06 11.77 -13.37
C VAL A 51 1.68 11.13 -13.45
N GLU A 52 1.08 11.12 -14.64
CA GLU A 52 -0.30 10.70 -14.81
C GLU A 52 -0.51 9.79 -16.00
N ASN A 53 -1.21 8.67 -15.79
CA ASN A 53 -1.60 7.77 -16.88
C ASN A 53 -0.38 7.29 -17.70
N ILE A 54 0.70 6.92 -17.00
CA ILE A 54 1.96 6.39 -17.56
C ILE A 54 2.19 4.98 -17.03
N GLU A 55 2.71 4.11 -17.88
CA GLU A 55 3.11 2.74 -17.55
C GLU A 55 4.63 2.61 -17.58
N PHE A 56 5.20 1.87 -16.63
CA PHE A 56 6.64 1.68 -16.47
C PHE A 56 6.94 0.19 -16.29
N SER A 57 7.79 -0.36 -17.16
CA SER A 57 8.27 -1.74 -17.02
C SER A 57 9.70 -1.96 -17.50
N GLY A 58 10.31 -3.05 -17.03
CA GLY A 58 11.64 -3.49 -17.47
C GLY A 58 12.79 -2.65 -16.95
N ALA A 59 12.60 -1.85 -15.89
CA ALA A 59 13.70 -1.09 -15.30
C ALA A 59 14.73 -2.05 -14.67
N GLN A 60 15.95 -2.02 -15.20
CA GLN A 60 17.10 -2.79 -14.71
C GLN A 60 18.37 -1.93 -14.67
N VAL A 61 19.15 -2.05 -13.60
CA VAL A 61 20.45 -1.36 -13.41
C VAL A 61 21.51 -2.34 -12.89
N ASN A 62 22.79 -1.96 -12.96
CA ASN A 62 23.87 -2.86 -12.54
C ASN A 62 23.90 -3.16 -11.03
N ASP A 63 23.36 -2.27 -10.20
CA ASP A 63 23.32 -2.40 -8.74
C ASP A 63 22.00 -2.98 -8.23
N GLU A 64 21.17 -3.55 -9.13
CA GLU A 64 19.99 -4.34 -8.78
C GLU A 64 18.95 -3.54 -7.96
N ASN A 65 18.75 -2.27 -8.32
CA ASN A 65 17.93 -1.29 -7.59
C ASN A 65 17.25 -0.27 -8.54
N GLY A 66 16.90 -0.73 -9.74
CA GLY A 66 16.44 0.04 -10.87
C GLY A 66 14.94 0.28 -10.82
N ALA A 67 14.53 1.53 -10.70
CA ALA A 67 13.12 1.85 -10.51
C ALA A 67 12.40 2.25 -11.81
N GLY A 68 11.09 2.04 -11.88
CA GLY A 68 10.25 2.74 -12.85
C GLY A 68 10.38 4.27 -12.67
N ILE A 69 10.25 4.73 -11.41
CA ILE A 69 10.62 6.10 -11.01
C ILE A 69 11.56 6.10 -9.80
N ARG A 70 12.67 6.84 -9.92
CA ARG A 70 13.47 7.27 -8.77
C ARG A 70 13.06 8.69 -8.37
N ALA A 71 12.50 8.87 -7.18
CA ALA A 71 12.11 10.18 -6.64
C ALA A 71 13.29 10.81 -5.86
N GLU A 72 13.88 11.87 -6.39
CA GLU A 72 14.98 12.63 -5.76
C GLU A 72 14.59 14.07 -5.39
N GLY A 73 13.48 14.57 -5.94
CA GLY A 73 12.91 15.88 -5.66
C GLY A 73 11.72 15.80 -4.71
N ASN A 74 11.34 16.94 -4.14
CA ASN A 74 10.21 17.03 -3.23
C ASN A 74 8.86 17.07 -3.97
N GLY A 75 7.82 16.43 -3.45
CA GLY A 75 6.45 16.65 -3.97
C GLY A 75 6.08 15.80 -5.19
N LEU A 76 6.51 14.53 -5.26
CA LEU A 76 6.08 13.63 -6.33
C LEU A 76 4.61 13.26 -6.18
N THR A 77 3.82 13.45 -7.25
CA THR A 77 2.47 12.89 -7.36
C THR A 77 2.38 11.90 -8.52
N VAL A 78 1.84 10.71 -8.26
CA VAL A 78 1.56 9.68 -9.26
C VAL A 78 0.06 9.40 -9.24
N CYS A 79 -0.59 9.53 -10.39
CA CYS A 79 -2.02 9.25 -10.53
C CYS A 79 -2.29 8.35 -11.74
N ASN A 80 -3.03 7.26 -11.55
CA ASN A 80 -3.33 6.31 -12.63
C ASN A 80 -2.05 5.75 -13.31
N GLY A 81 -0.99 5.53 -12.53
CA GLY A 81 0.23 4.88 -13.02
C GLY A 81 0.12 3.36 -13.00
N TYR A 82 0.91 2.67 -13.82
CA TYR A 82 1.08 1.23 -13.76
C TYR A 82 2.57 0.86 -13.78
N PHE A 83 3.06 0.22 -12.72
CA PHE A 83 4.47 -0.10 -12.54
C PHE A 83 4.60 -1.61 -12.40
N HIS A 84 5.24 -2.27 -13.37
CA HIS A 84 5.38 -3.71 -13.31
C HIS A 84 6.65 -4.25 -13.94
N ASP A 85 7.09 -5.41 -13.48
CA ASP A 85 8.28 -6.10 -14.00
C ASP A 85 9.54 -5.19 -14.05
N ASN A 86 9.66 -4.33 -13.04
CA ASN A 86 10.88 -3.58 -12.75
C ASN A 86 11.64 -4.26 -11.60
N GLU A 87 12.89 -3.87 -11.36
CA GLU A 87 13.54 -4.17 -10.08
C GLU A 87 12.74 -3.47 -8.96
N ASP A 88 12.55 -2.15 -9.02
CA ASP A 88 11.62 -1.40 -8.15
C ASP A 88 10.50 -0.72 -8.95
N GLY A 89 9.28 -0.67 -8.41
CA GLY A 89 8.24 0.16 -9.01
C GLY A 89 8.55 1.65 -8.84
N ILE A 90 8.58 2.10 -7.58
CA ILE A 90 9.03 3.44 -7.18
C ILE A 90 10.03 3.33 -6.04
N LEU A 91 11.09 4.13 -6.10
CA LEU A 91 12.10 4.23 -5.06
C LEU A 91 12.44 5.69 -4.73
N GLY A 92 12.52 6.01 -3.44
CA GLY A 92 12.91 7.32 -2.91
C GLY A 92 11.72 8.20 -2.51
N GLY A 93 11.94 9.51 -2.42
CA GLY A 93 10.94 10.43 -1.89
C GLY A 93 11.54 11.74 -1.41
N GLY A 94 10.64 12.68 -1.10
CA GLY A 94 10.96 14.01 -0.60
C GLY A 94 9.68 14.83 -0.46
N GLY A 95 9.54 15.62 0.60
CA GLY A 95 8.31 16.38 0.86
C GLY A 95 7.09 15.45 0.99
N HIS A 96 5.99 15.78 0.30
CA HIS A 96 4.81 14.92 0.22
C HIS A 96 4.84 14.05 -1.04
N VAL A 97 4.90 12.73 -0.87
CA VAL A 97 4.68 11.78 -1.96
C VAL A 97 3.21 11.32 -1.94
N LEU A 98 2.50 11.52 -3.06
CA LEU A 98 1.13 11.07 -3.26
C LEU A 98 1.06 10.05 -4.39
N ILE A 99 0.56 8.86 -4.11
CA ILE A 99 0.24 7.83 -5.10
C ILE A 99 -1.26 7.55 -5.02
N GLU A 100 -1.96 7.71 -6.13
CA GLU A 100 -3.40 7.48 -6.21
C GLU A 100 -3.83 6.77 -7.50
N TYR A 101 -4.90 5.98 -7.42
CA TYR A 101 -5.49 5.27 -8.58
C TYR A 101 -4.50 4.41 -9.37
N SER A 102 -3.41 3.97 -8.74
CA SER A 102 -2.27 3.37 -9.44
C SER A 102 -2.14 1.88 -9.14
N GLU A 103 -1.46 1.17 -10.02
CA GLU A 103 -1.21 -0.26 -9.91
C GLU A 103 0.30 -0.56 -9.86
N PHE A 104 0.69 -1.46 -8.97
CA PHE A 104 2.06 -1.97 -8.82
C PHE A 104 2.03 -3.48 -8.77
N ALA A 105 2.74 -4.13 -9.70
CA ALA A 105 2.65 -5.58 -9.89
C ALA A 105 4.00 -6.20 -10.27
N PHE A 106 4.35 -7.35 -9.73
CA PHE A 106 5.49 -8.15 -10.23
C PHE A 106 6.85 -7.44 -10.25
N ASN A 107 7.03 -6.37 -9.47
CA ASN A 107 8.35 -5.76 -9.28
C ASN A 107 9.16 -6.57 -8.25
N GLY A 108 10.48 -6.57 -8.40
CA GLY A 108 11.41 -7.25 -7.51
C GLY A 108 12.26 -8.32 -8.19
N LEU A 109 13.39 -8.63 -7.57
CA LEU A 109 14.39 -9.58 -8.04
C LEU A 109 14.35 -10.93 -7.30
N GLY A 110 13.53 -11.07 -6.26
CA GLY A 110 13.55 -12.26 -5.41
C GLY A 110 14.55 -12.18 -4.25
N ASP A 111 15.16 -11.02 -4.04
CA ASP A 111 16.27 -10.81 -3.10
C ASP A 111 15.85 -10.24 -1.74
N GLY A 112 14.59 -9.79 -1.61
CA GLY A 112 14.06 -9.14 -0.42
C GLY A 112 14.39 -7.65 -0.30
N GLN A 113 15.16 -7.09 -1.24
CA GLN A 113 15.67 -5.72 -1.18
C GLN A 113 14.97 -4.77 -2.15
N THR A 114 14.34 -5.32 -3.18
CA THR A 114 13.59 -4.61 -4.23
C THR A 114 12.08 -4.73 -4.00
N HIS A 115 11.31 -3.71 -4.34
CA HIS A 115 9.93 -3.56 -3.87
C HIS A 115 8.97 -3.02 -4.94
N ASN A 116 7.67 -3.25 -4.75
CA ASN A 116 6.64 -2.57 -5.54
C ASN A 116 6.70 -1.05 -5.28
N ILE A 117 6.66 -0.65 -4.01
CA ILE A 117 6.75 0.74 -3.59
C ILE A 117 7.75 0.85 -2.44
N TYR A 118 8.79 1.67 -2.60
CA TYR A 118 9.71 2.02 -1.53
C TYR A 118 9.85 3.54 -1.40
N ILE A 119 9.17 4.09 -0.40
CA ILE A 119 9.29 5.50 -0.04
C ILE A 119 10.33 5.70 1.06
N ASP A 120 11.39 6.43 0.71
CA ASP A 120 12.44 6.87 1.63
C ASP A 120 12.72 8.36 1.44
N GLY A 121 12.89 9.11 2.53
CA GLY A 121 13.15 10.56 2.51
C GLY A 121 11.93 11.48 2.37
N ALA A 122 10.70 10.97 2.29
CA ALA A 122 9.50 11.80 2.30
C ALA A 122 9.14 12.28 3.72
N ASP A 123 8.62 13.50 3.86
CA ASP A 123 8.01 14.01 5.10
C ASP A 123 6.64 13.40 5.33
N ARG A 124 5.91 13.14 4.24
CA ARG A 124 4.59 12.51 4.24
C ARG A 124 4.44 11.58 3.05
N PHE A 125 3.90 10.40 3.29
CA PHE A 125 3.47 9.49 2.22
C PHE A 125 1.96 9.31 2.25
N THR A 126 1.32 9.41 1.10
CA THR A 126 -0.09 9.04 0.92
C THR A 126 -0.23 8.04 -0.23
N LEU A 127 -0.73 6.86 0.09
CA LEU A 127 -1.16 5.85 -0.87
C LEU A 127 -2.67 5.69 -0.76
N ARG A 128 -3.40 5.95 -1.85
CA ARG A 128 -4.86 5.78 -1.85
C ARG A 128 -5.45 5.22 -3.13
N TYR A 129 -6.56 4.49 -3.01
CA TYR A 129 -7.33 3.99 -4.17
C TYR A 129 -6.48 3.14 -5.13
N SER A 130 -5.38 2.57 -4.63
CA SER A 130 -4.35 1.93 -5.44
C SER A 130 -4.32 0.43 -5.19
N TYR A 131 -3.68 -0.28 -6.11
CA TYR A 131 -3.57 -1.73 -6.09
C TYR A 131 -2.09 -2.14 -6.13
N SER A 132 -1.58 -2.71 -5.05
CA SER A 132 -0.23 -3.26 -5.03
C SER A 132 -0.27 -4.77 -4.76
N HIS A 133 0.36 -5.54 -5.63
CA HIS A 133 0.35 -6.99 -5.53
C HIS A 133 1.58 -7.67 -6.10
N HIS A 134 1.77 -8.92 -5.69
CA HIS A 134 2.78 -9.81 -6.26
C HIS A 134 4.19 -9.20 -6.34
N ALA A 135 4.65 -8.49 -5.30
CA ALA A 135 6.07 -8.19 -5.21
C ALA A 135 6.86 -9.51 -5.20
N LYS A 136 7.95 -9.61 -5.97
CA LYS A 136 8.79 -10.81 -6.08
C LYS A 136 9.82 -10.81 -4.95
N ILE A 137 9.44 -11.32 -3.77
CA ILE A 137 10.21 -11.28 -2.51
C ILE A 137 10.78 -9.88 -2.24
N GLY A 138 10.13 -9.19 -1.32
CA GLY A 138 10.22 -7.74 -1.15
C GLY A 138 8.94 -7.27 -0.49
N HIS A 139 8.52 -6.02 -0.65
CA HIS A 139 7.28 -5.54 -0.02
C HIS A 139 6.32 -4.99 -1.07
N ASN A 140 5.03 -5.20 -0.85
CA ASN A 140 4.01 -4.52 -1.64
C ASN A 140 4.09 -3.00 -1.36
N VAL A 141 4.24 -2.61 -0.09
CA VAL A 141 4.48 -1.22 0.32
C VAL A 141 5.53 -1.13 1.41
N LYS A 142 6.63 -0.40 1.17
CA LYS A 142 7.61 0.00 2.18
C LYS A 142 7.67 1.53 2.29
N THR A 143 7.61 2.06 3.50
CA THR A 143 7.72 3.50 3.74
C THR A 143 8.49 3.83 5.01
N ARG A 144 9.45 4.75 4.91
CA ARG A 144 10.20 5.32 6.05
C ARG A 144 9.70 6.70 6.48
N ALA A 145 8.67 7.24 5.82
CA ALA A 145 8.18 8.58 6.10
C ALA A 145 7.64 8.71 7.54
N PRO A 146 7.81 9.87 8.21
CA PRO A 146 7.32 10.09 9.56
C PRO A 146 5.81 10.24 9.64
N GLU A 147 5.11 10.49 8.53
CA GLU A 147 3.65 10.54 8.45
C GLU A 147 3.15 9.73 7.25
N ASN A 148 2.28 8.74 7.49
CA ASN A 148 1.82 7.80 6.46
C ASN A 148 0.30 7.71 6.44
N PHE A 149 -0.29 7.88 5.26
CA PHE A 149 -1.70 7.67 4.98
C PHE A 149 -1.85 6.56 3.95
N ILE A 150 -2.16 5.35 4.42
CA ILE A 150 -2.42 4.19 3.57
C ILE A 150 -3.93 3.95 3.61
N LEU A 151 -4.65 4.46 2.60
CA LEU A 151 -6.10 4.64 2.66
C LEU A 151 -6.81 3.99 1.47
N TYR A 152 -7.79 3.12 1.73
CA TYR A 152 -8.70 2.62 0.70
C TYR A 152 -7.98 1.92 -0.48
N ASN A 153 -6.94 1.14 -0.18
CA ASN A 153 -6.17 0.40 -1.17
C ASN A 153 -6.54 -1.09 -1.19
N ARG A 154 -6.08 -1.78 -2.23
CA ARG A 154 -5.97 -3.25 -2.25
C ARG A 154 -4.48 -3.59 -2.23
N ILE A 155 -4.03 -4.30 -1.19
CA ILE A 155 -2.61 -4.62 -0.96
C ILE A 155 -2.52 -6.12 -0.65
N MET A 156 -2.04 -6.93 -1.59
CA MET A 156 -2.19 -8.38 -1.46
C MET A 156 -1.27 -9.22 -2.34
N ASP A 157 -1.00 -10.44 -1.92
CA ASP A 157 -0.30 -11.43 -2.74
C ASP A 157 -1.23 -12.15 -3.72
N GLU A 158 -2.53 -12.10 -3.47
CA GLU A 158 -3.51 -12.94 -4.15
C GLU A 158 -3.12 -14.43 -4.07
N VAL A 159 -3.31 -15.18 -5.17
CA VAL A 159 -3.13 -16.64 -5.20
C VAL A 159 -1.64 -17.04 -5.19
N SER A 160 -0.79 -16.28 -5.87
CA SER A 160 0.59 -16.69 -6.21
C SER A 160 1.66 -15.66 -5.84
N GLY A 161 1.29 -14.55 -5.19
CA GLY A 161 2.25 -13.54 -4.77
C GLY A 161 3.17 -14.06 -3.67
N THR A 162 4.40 -13.57 -3.68
CA THR A 162 5.48 -14.00 -2.79
C THR A 162 6.06 -12.81 -2.01
N ALA A 163 5.28 -11.74 -1.82
CA ALA A 163 5.79 -10.60 -1.05
C ALA A 163 6.15 -11.06 0.37
N SER A 164 7.11 -10.36 0.95
CA SER A 164 7.53 -10.52 2.34
C SER A 164 6.50 -9.85 3.25
N TYR A 165 6.50 -8.52 3.35
CA TYR A 165 5.42 -7.76 4.01
C TYR A 165 4.43 -7.21 2.99
N ALA A 166 3.13 -7.23 3.34
CA ALA A 166 2.12 -6.46 2.62
C ALA A 166 2.37 -4.96 2.84
N VAL A 167 2.63 -4.55 4.08
CA VAL A 167 3.02 -3.18 4.44
C VAL A 167 4.15 -3.21 5.47
N ASP A 168 5.24 -2.51 5.18
CA ASP A 168 6.38 -2.32 6.09
C ASP A 168 6.60 -0.82 6.37
N MET A 169 6.63 -0.47 7.65
CA MET A 169 6.92 0.86 8.18
C MET A 169 8.08 0.75 9.17
N PRO A 170 9.32 0.48 8.69
CA PRO A 170 10.43 0.04 9.53
C PRO A 170 10.91 1.12 10.53
N ASP A 171 10.64 2.39 10.22
CA ASP A 171 11.08 3.54 11.02
C ASP A 171 9.99 4.11 11.93
N CYS A 172 8.89 3.39 12.16
CA CYS A 172 7.72 3.92 12.86
C CYS A 172 7.19 5.20 12.13
N GLY A 173 6.35 5.99 12.80
CA GLY A 173 5.83 7.26 12.32
C GLY A 173 4.49 7.58 12.97
N VAL A 174 3.74 8.51 12.40
CA VAL A 174 2.29 8.62 12.59
C VAL A 174 1.65 7.97 11.37
N SER A 175 1.08 6.78 11.55
CA SER A 175 0.61 5.96 10.44
C SER A 175 -0.88 5.63 10.56
N TYR A 176 -1.62 5.90 9.49
CA TYR A 176 -3.04 5.62 9.34
C TYR A 176 -3.25 4.58 8.25
N LEU A 177 -3.70 3.39 8.63
CA LEU A 177 -4.13 2.33 7.72
C LEU A 177 -5.66 2.24 7.83
N ILE A 178 -6.38 2.84 6.88
CA ILE A 178 -7.84 2.99 6.96
C ILE A 178 -8.51 2.44 5.69
N GLY A 179 -9.46 1.53 5.88
CA GLY A 179 -10.33 1.07 4.78
C GLY A 179 -9.61 0.28 3.68
N ASN A 180 -8.42 -0.28 3.95
CA ASN A 180 -7.68 -1.08 2.97
C ASN A 180 -8.13 -2.54 3.00
N LEU A 181 -8.05 -3.20 1.84
CA LEU A 181 -8.07 -4.65 1.73
C LEU A 181 -6.63 -5.16 1.80
N ILE A 182 -6.30 -5.92 2.85
CA ILE A 182 -4.94 -6.42 3.04
C ILE A 182 -4.98 -7.94 3.09
N GLN A 183 -4.18 -8.59 2.26
CA GLN A 183 -4.08 -10.04 2.25
C GLN A 183 -2.63 -10.50 2.15
N GLN A 184 -2.36 -11.64 2.78
CA GLN A 184 -1.09 -12.35 2.71
C GLN A 184 -1.35 -13.75 2.17
N GLY A 185 -0.59 -14.13 1.15
CA GLY A 185 -0.74 -15.38 0.40
C GLY A 185 -0.09 -16.58 1.06
N LEU A 186 -0.30 -17.76 0.46
CA LEU A 186 0.30 -19.02 0.89
C LEU A 186 1.83 -19.06 0.70
N ASP A 187 2.32 -18.35 -0.31
CA ASP A 187 3.72 -18.34 -0.72
C ASP A 187 4.48 -17.08 -0.26
N THR A 188 3.91 -16.33 0.69
CA THR A 188 4.53 -15.15 1.30
C THR A 188 5.88 -15.51 1.94
N ASP A 189 6.86 -14.62 1.82
CA ASP A 189 8.20 -14.84 2.37
C ASP A 189 8.25 -14.63 3.89
N ASN A 190 7.58 -13.60 4.41
CA ASN A 190 7.55 -13.33 5.85
C ASN A 190 6.24 -13.78 6.48
N SER A 191 6.28 -14.49 7.60
CA SER A 191 5.03 -14.90 8.28
C SER A 191 4.25 -13.76 8.96
N THR A 192 4.75 -12.53 8.96
CA THR A 192 4.03 -11.35 9.44
C THR A 192 3.51 -10.53 8.27
N MET A 193 2.23 -10.13 8.30
CA MET A 193 1.59 -9.38 7.20
C MET A 193 1.95 -7.88 7.21
N ILE A 194 1.85 -7.21 8.36
CA ILE A 194 2.17 -5.79 8.53
C ILE A 194 3.26 -5.62 9.58
N SER A 195 4.34 -4.95 9.19
CA SER A 195 5.45 -4.60 10.07
C SER A 195 5.43 -3.11 10.39
N TYR A 196 5.47 -2.78 11.68
CA TYR A 196 5.62 -1.43 12.17
C TYR A 196 6.79 -1.37 13.14
N GLY A 197 7.93 -0.88 12.64
CA GLY A 197 9.08 -0.58 13.47
C GLY A 197 10.13 -1.68 13.64
N ALA A 198 10.21 -2.62 12.71
CA ALA A 198 11.09 -3.78 12.80
C ALA A 198 12.58 -3.42 12.74
N GLU A 199 12.98 -2.39 12.00
CA GLU A 199 14.40 -2.10 11.76
C GLU A 199 14.99 -1.02 12.68
N GLY A 200 14.24 0.05 13.01
CA GLY A 200 14.83 1.18 13.73
C GLY A 200 13.89 1.99 14.61
N CYS A 201 12.65 2.22 14.17
CA CYS A 201 11.77 3.24 14.78
C CYS A 201 12.47 4.59 14.99
N ASN A 202 13.17 5.04 13.96
CA ASN A 202 13.97 6.25 13.95
C ASN A 202 13.11 7.53 13.88
N ASN A 203 11.84 7.44 13.46
CA ASN A 203 10.94 8.59 13.46
C ASN A 203 10.58 9.03 14.88
N PRO A 204 10.36 10.35 15.11
CA PRO A 204 10.17 10.91 16.44
C PRO A 204 8.85 10.47 17.10
N SER A 205 7.87 10.07 16.30
CA SER A 205 6.55 9.62 16.76
C SER A 205 6.37 8.13 16.52
N ARG A 206 5.61 7.50 17.42
CA ARG A 206 5.22 6.09 17.31
C ARG A 206 3.71 5.96 17.54
N GLN A 207 2.94 6.28 16.50
CA GLN A 207 1.49 6.26 16.53
C GLN A 207 0.95 5.41 15.37
N LEU A 208 0.18 4.38 15.69
CA LEU A 208 -0.38 3.47 14.69
C LEU A 208 -1.90 3.37 14.83
N TYR A 209 -2.61 3.72 13.76
CA TYR A 209 -4.06 3.65 13.65
C TYR A 209 -4.44 2.68 12.53
N VAL A 210 -4.99 1.52 12.88
CA VAL A 210 -5.43 0.50 11.93
C VAL A 210 -6.93 0.35 12.08
N VAL A 211 -7.68 0.91 11.14
CA VAL A 211 -9.12 1.13 11.28
C VAL A 211 -9.87 0.61 10.06
N ASN A 212 -10.89 -0.21 10.28
CA ASN A 212 -11.81 -0.63 9.22
C ASN A 212 -11.12 -1.35 8.04
N ASN A 213 -10.14 -2.20 8.29
CA ASN A 213 -9.50 -3.03 7.26
C ASN A 213 -9.98 -4.49 7.41
N PRO A 214 -10.36 -5.18 6.33
CA PRO A 214 -10.25 -6.63 6.28
C PRO A 214 -8.78 -7.02 6.08
N LEU A 215 -8.26 -7.79 7.02
CA LEU A 215 -6.94 -8.41 6.96
C LEU A 215 -7.14 -9.93 6.82
N VAL A 216 -6.71 -10.49 5.70
CA VAL A 216 -6.89 -11.91 5.37
C VAL A 216 -5.54 -12.61 5.34
N ASN A 217 -5.30 -13.49 6.30
CA ASN A 217 -4.10 -14.30 6.37
C ASN A 217 -4.37 -15.70 5.81
N ASP A 218 -3.98 -15.94 4.56
CA ASP A 218 -4.13 -17.25 3.92
C ASP A 218 -2.99 -18.21 4.28
N LEU A 219 -1.84 -17.72 4.78
CA LEU A 219 -0.72 -18.56 5.26
C LEU A 219 -1.14 -19.52 6.40
N GLY A 220 -2.19 -19.17 7.15
CA GLY A 220 -2.73 -20.02 8.22
C GLY A 220 -1.84 -20.13 9.47
N SER A 221 -0.79 -19.32 9.56
CA SER A 221 0.14 -19.22 10.69
C SER A 221 0.75 -17.82 10.76
N GLY A 222 1.70 -17.59 11.69
CA GLY A 222 2.40 -16.30 11.78
C GLY A 222 1.61 -15.22 12.52
N GLY A 223 1.60 -13.99 11.98
CA GLY A 223 0.98 -12.84 12.61
C GLY A 223 0.44 -11.78 11.66
N PHE A 224 -0.60 -11.06 12.08
CA PHE A 224 -1.17 -9.97 11.29
C PHE A 224 -0.35 -8.69 11.44
N LEU A 225 0.02 -8.32 12.66
CA LEU A 225 0.80 -7.13 12.94
C LEU A 225 1.98 -7.42 13.88
N PHE A 226 3.18 -7.03 13.47
CA PHE A 226 4.27 -6.73 14.39
C PHE A 226 4.29 -5.23 14.67
N VAL A 227 4.30 -4.86 15.95
CA VAL A 227 4.30 -3.46 16.39
C VAL A 227 5.38 -3.24 17.43
N ARG A 228 6.30 -2.31 17.16
CA ARG A 228 7.37 -1.95 18.10
C ARG A 228 6.80 -1.52 19.46
N SER A 229 7.49 -1.92 20.53
CA SER A 229 7.16 -1.53 21.89
C SER A 229 7.20 0.00 22.10
N GLY A 230 6.31 0.50 22.95
CA GLY A 230 6.12 1.93 23.20
C GLY A 230 5.27 2.64 22.14
N THR A 231 4.73 1.92 21.16
CA THR A 231 3.78 2.48 20.20
C THR A 231 2.44 2.74 20.87
N THR A 232 1.85 3.89 20.54
CA THR A 232 0.50 4.29 20.95
C THR A 232 -0.44 4.27 19.74
N GLY A 233 -1.75 4.33 19.95
CA GLY A 233 -2.72 4.34 18.86
C GLY A 233 -3.90 3.42 19.12
N LYS A 234 -4.53 2.93 18.04
CA LYS A 234 -5.69 2.04 18.14
C LYS A 234 -5.81 1.11 16.92
N ILE A 235 -6.19 -0.13 17.17
CA ILE A 235 -6.53 -1.14 16.18
C ILE A 235 -7.98 -1.53 16.44
N THR A 236 -8.90 -1.04 15.62
CA THR A 236 -10.34 -1.17 15.84
C THR A 236 -11.12 -1.23 14.54
N ASN A 237 -12.36 -1.70 14.61
CA ASN A 237 -13.26 -1.91 13.49
C ASN A 237 -12.72 -2.83 12.37
N ASN A 238 -11.68 -3.63 12.61
CA ASN A 238 -11.10 -4.49 11.60
C ASN A 238 -11.77 -5.87 11.56
N ILE A 239 -11.60 -6.57 10.45
CA ILE A 239 -11.95 -7.99 10.28
C ILE A 239 -10.65 -8.75 10.10
N PHE A 240 -10.34 -9.68 11.00
CA PHE A 240 -9.17 -10.55 10.90
C PHE A 240 -9.61 -11.95 10.50
N VAL A 241 -9.28 -12.38 9.28
CA VAL A 241 -9.64 -13.69 8.74
C VAL A 241 -8.41 -14.58 8.67
N GLY A 242 -8.51 -15.79 9.20
CA GLY A 242 -7.40 -16.75 9.23
C GLY A 242 -6.70 -16.80 10.59
N SER A 243 -5.84 -17.80 10.76
CA SER A 243 -5.08 -18.03 12.00
C SER A 243 -3.86 -17.12 12.07
N GLY A 244 -3.45 -16.73 13.28
CA GLY A 244 -2.23 -15.96 13.51
C GLY A 244 -2.30 -15.09 14.76
N THR A 245 -1.15 -14.61 15.20
CA THR A 245 -1.08 -13.61 16.27
C THR A 245 -1.58 -12.27 15.75
N LEU A 246 -2.63 -11.71 16.35
CA LEU A 246 -3.21 -10.44 15.88
C LEU A 246 -2.20 -9.29 15.97
N VAL A 247 -1.58 -9.13 17.14
CA VAL A 247 -0.61 -8.07 17.41
C VAL A 247 0.51 -8.65 18.27
N SER A 248 1.75 -8.46 17.86
CA SER A 248 2.96 -8.82 18.60
C SER A 248 3.83 -7.58 18.85
N GLY A 249 4.75 -7.65 19.82
CA GLY A 249 5.70 -6.57 20.15
C GLY A 249 5.13 -5.41 20.99
N GLN A 250 3.82 -5.16 20.93
CA GLN A 250 3.13 -4.14 21.74
C GLN A 250 1.74 -4.61 22.18
N ALA A 251 1.46 -4.52 23.49
CA ALA A 251 0.14 -4.82 24.06
C ALA A 251 -0.76 -3.57 24.11
N GLY A 252 -2.08 -3.77 24.21
CA GLY A 252 -3.04 -2.70 24.51
C GLY A 252 -3.44 -1.79 23.34
N LEU A 253 -2.93 -2.02 22.12
CA LEU A 253 -3.39 -1.30 20.92
C LEU A 253 -4.68 -1.86 20.32
N LEU A 254 -4.95 -3.16 20.53
CA LEU A 254 -6.18 -3.79 20.07
C LEU A 254 -7.34 -3.35 20.95
N VAL A 255 -8.27 -2.59 20.37
CA VAL A 255 -9.44 -2.03 21.07
C VAL A 255 -10.70 -2.53 20.38
N SER A 256 -11.64 -3.06 21.15
CA SER A 256 -12.93 -3.53 20.64
C SER A 256 -13.71 -2.40 19.96
N PRO A 257 -14.48 -2.70 18.90
CA PRO A 257 -14.71 -4.02 18.32
C PRO A 257 -13.67 -4.38 17.25
N ASN A 258 -13.36 -5.68 17.13
CA ASN A 258 -12.75 -6.27 15.94
C ASN A 258 -13.39 -7.66 15.74
N LEU A 259 -13.58 -8.09 14.50
CA LEU A 259 -14.13 -9.42 14.21
C LEU A 259 -12.99 -10.41 14.02
N LEU A 260 -13.05 -11.56 14.72
CA LEU A 260 -12.02 -12.59 14.74
C LEU A 260 -12.57 -14.00 14.37
N PRO A 261 -13.14 -14.23 13.19
CA PRO A 261 -13.79 -15.49 12.88
C PRO A 261 -12.82 -16.47 12.16
N PRO A 262 -12.87 -17.78 12.48
CA PRO A 262 -11.90 -18.74 11.98
C PRO A 262 -11.98 -19.09 10.48
N SER A 263 -13.03 -18.75 9.72
CA SER A 263 -13.02 -19.13 8.28
C SER A 263 -13.79 -18.29 7.25
N SER A 264 -14.89 -17.57 7.56
CA SER A 264 -15.60 -16.80 6.51
C SER A 264 -15.84 -15.31 6.78
N ALA A 265 -15.90 -14.86 8.03
CA ALA A 265 -16.31 -13.50 8.42
C ALA A 265 -17.61 -12.96 7.77
N GLY A 266 -18.38 -13.82 7.10
CA GLY A 266 -19.49 -13.41 6.24
C GLY A 266 -19.06 -12.54 5.05
N LEU A 267 -17.87 -12.74 4.48
CA LEU A 267 -17.44 -12.07 3.23
C LEU A 267 -18.10 -12.71 2.00
N VAL A 268 -18.33 -11.93 0.94
CA VAL A 268 -19.03 -12.36 -0.29
C VAL A 268 -18.28 -13.48 -1.01
N ASP A 269 -16.99 -13.30 -1.29
CA ASP A 269 -16.18 -14.31 -1.97
C ASP A 269 -14.69 -14.13 -1.63
N ARG A 270 -14.25 -14.73 -0.53
CA ARG A 270 -12.86 -14.66 -0.08
C ARG A 270 -11.89 -15.23 -1.11
N VAL A 271 -12.28 -16.30 -1.82
CA VAL A 271 -11.41 -17.01 -2.76
C VAL A 271 -11.05 -16.12 -3.94
N ASN A 272 -12.00 -15.29 -4.40
CA ASN A 272 -11.79 -14.30 -5.44
C ASN A 272 -11.53 -12.88 -4.90
N PHE A 273 -11.15 -12.77 -3.62
CA PHE A 273 -10.77 -11.52 -2.95
C PHE A 273 -11.86 -10.44 -2.95
N ASP A 274 -13.12 -10.84 -2.93
CA ASP A 274 -14.27 -9.98 -2.69
C ASP A 274 -14.60 -9.95 -1.20
N TYR A 275 -14.07 -8.93 -0.53
CA TYR A 275 -14.21 -8.74 0.91
C TYR A 275 -15.40 -7.85 1.28
N ARG A 276 -16.36 -7.66 0.37
CA ARG A 276 -17.66 -7.07 0.73
C ARG A 276 -18.40 -8.00 1.70
N LEU A 277 -19.30 -7.42 2.48
CA LEU A 277 -20.08 -8.17 3.46
C LEU A 277 -21.30 -8.83 2.80
N THR A 278 -21.61 -10.05 3.24
CA THR A 278 -22.89 -10.71 2.96
C THR A 278 -23.98 -10.19 3.90
N ALA A 279 -25.25 -10.41 3.54
CA ALA A 279 -26.39 -10.11 4.41
C ALA A 279 -26.31 -10.80 5.78
N GLY A 280 -25.64 -11.95 5.90
CA GLY A 280 -25.49 -12.69 7.16
C GLY A 280 -24.25 -12.32 7.98
N SER A 281 -23.46 -11.34 7.55
CA SER A 281 -22.18 -11.06 8.21
C SER A 281 -22.36 -10.46 9.61
N ALA A 282 -21.61 -10.98 10.58
CA ALA A 282 -21.50 -10.43 11.93
C ALA A 282 -20.71 -9.11 11.99
N ALA A 283 -20.08 -8.70 10.88
CA ALA A 283 -19.43 -7.40 10.76
C ALA A 283 -20.42 -6.24 10.58
N ARG A 284 -21.66 -6.56 10.19
CA ARG A 284 -22.70 -5.56 9.94
C ARG A 284 -23.12 -4.87 11.22
N ASN A 285 -23.19 -3.54 11.22
CA ASN A 285 -23.62 -2.68 12.30
C ASN A 285 -22.91 -3.00 13.63
N ALA A 286 -21.66 -3.47 13.54
CA ALA A 286 -20.89 -3.96 14.69
C ALA A 286 -19.69 -3.06 15.03
N GLY A 287 -19.43 -2.04 14.23
CA GLY A 287 -18.39 -1.05 14.46
C GLY A 287 -18.81 0.04 15.43
N VAL A 288 -17.83 0.83 15.84
CA VAL A 288 -18.01 2.04 16.65
C VAL A 288 -17.39 3.24 15.94
N ASP A 289 -17.77 4.46 16.33
CA ASP A 289 -17.06 5.66 15.90
C ASP A 289 -15.57 5.56 16.30
N PRO A 290 -14.64 5.46 15.32
CA PRO A 290 -13.22 5.37 15.63
C PRO A 290 -12.65 6.71 16.12
N GLY A 291 -13.41 7.79 16.05
CA GLY A 291 -13.07 9.14 16.49
C GLY A 291 -12.04 9.81 15.58
N SER A 292 -11.43 10.87 16.11
CA SER A 292 -10.35 11.60 15.42
C SER A 292 -9.08 11.66 16.26
N VAL A 293 -7.93 11.76 15.59
CA VAL A 293 -6.62 11.96 16.23
C VAL A 293 -5.77 12.89 15.36
N ASN A 294 -5.03 13.81 15.98
CA ASN A 294 -4.18 14.79 15.28
C ASN A 294 -4.92 15.60 14.19
N GLY A 295 -6.23 15.84 14.37
CA GLY A 295 -7.07 16.52 13.38
C GLY A 295 -7.53 15.65 12.20
N ILE A 296 -7.24 14.34 12.22
CA ILE A 296 -7.66 13.36 11.20
C ILE A 296 -8.87 12.57 11.71
N ASP A 297 -9.97 12.59 10.96
CA ASP A 297 -11.11 11.67 11.17
C ASP A 297 -10.70 10.26 10.74
N LEU A 298 -10.84 9.29 11.66
CA LEU A 298 -10.49 7.90 11.39
C LEU A 298 -11.63 7.13 10.71
N THR A 299 -12.82 7.74 10.58
CA THR A 299 -13.99 7.14 9.94
C THR A 299 -13.76 7.00 8.43
N PRO A 300 -13.84 5.78 7.85
CA PRO A 300 -13.68 5.58 6.41
C PRO A 300 -14.83 6.27 5.65
N ARG A 301 -14.51 7.16 4.72
CA ARG A 301 -15.49 7.87 3.87
C ARG A 301 -15.56 7.33 2.44
N ASN A 302 -14.61 6.48 2.08
CA ASN A 302 -14.55 5.85 0.77
C ASN A 302 -14.37 4.34 0.95
N GLN A 303 -14.63 3.61 -0.13
CA GLN A 303 -14.30 2.20 -0.24
C GLN A 303 -13.62 1.92 -1.58
N TYR A 304 -12.74 0.93 -1.58
CA TYR A 304 -11.97 0.55 -2.76
C TYR A 304 -12.85 -0.11 -3.82
N VAL A 305 -12.61 0.23 -5.09
CA VAL A 305 -13.24 -0.40 -6.26
C VAL A 305 -12.14 -0.96 -7.15
N HIS A 306 -12.18 -2.27 -7.40
CA HIS A 306 -11.20 -2.94 -8.27
C HIS A 306 -11.33 -2.43 -9.72
N LYS A 307 -10.24 -2.09 -10.44
CA LYS A 307 -8.83 -2.44 -10.18
C LYS A 307 -7.94 -1.40 -9.50
N ALA A 308 -8.26 -0.11 -9.50
CA ALA A 308 -7.50 0.92 -8.78
C ALA A 308 -8.36 2.18 -8.72
N SER A 309 -9.51 2.05 -8.07
CA SER A 309 -10.54 3.07 -8.06
C SER A 309 -11.22 3.14 -6.70
N THR A 310 -12.18 4.05 -6.58
CA THR A 310 -12.88 4.31 -5.35
C THR A 310 -14.28 4.80 -5.60
N GLN A 311 -15.11 4.65 -4.58
CA GLN A 311 -16.41 5.30 -4.47
C GLN A 311 -16.62 5.75 -3.02
N ALA A 312 -17.55 6.67 -2.82
CA ALA A 312 -18.01 7.00 -1.47
C ALA A 312 -18.47 5.73 -0.76
N ARG A 313 -18.07 5.60 0.51
CA ARG A 313 -18.59 4.55 1.38
C ARG A 313 -20.04 4.94 1.74
N PRO A 314 -21.03 4.07 1.51
CA PRO A 314 -22.39 4.32 1.95
C PRO A 314 -22.44 4.60 3.46
N GLU A 315 -23.31 5.50 3.89
CA GLU A 315 -23.55 5.78 5.30
C GLU A 315 -24.77 4.99 5.78
N ASP A 316 -24.59 4.17 6.82
CA ASP A 316 -25.66 3.55 7.61
C ASP A 316 -25.58 4.09 9.06
N ALA A 317 -26.64 3.89 9.86
CA ALA A 317 -26.74 4.41 11.22
C ALA A 317 -25.62 3.89 12.15
N THR A 318 -25.21 2.63 11.99
CA THR A 318 -24.07 2.04 12.71
C THR A 318 -23.07 1.50 11.72
N ILE A 319 -21.83 2.01 11.78
CA ILE A 319 -20.74 1.63 10.89
C ILE A 319 -20.45 0.12 10.91
N ASP A 320 -20.25 -0.46 9.73
CA ASP A 320 -19.79 -1.84 9.61
C ASP A 320 -18.29 -1.99 9.94
N LEU A 321 -17.89 -3.17 10.43
CA LEU A 321 -16.47 -3.56 10.52
C LEU A 321 -15.92 -3.80 9.11
N GLY A 322 -14.60 -3.62 8.94
CA GLY A 322 -13.95 -3.75 7.64
C GLY A 322 -14.15 -2.52 6.74
N ALA A 323 -13.76 -2.67 5.48
CA ALA A 323 -13.58 -1.55 4.54
C ALA A 323 -14.84 -1.18 3.76
N TYR A 324 -15.84 -2.08 3.77
CA TYR A 324 -17.07 -1.94 3.00
C TYR A 324 -18.25 -1.75 3.94
N GLU A 325 -19.13 -0.82 3.59
CA GLU A 325 -20.48 -0.79 4.17
C GLU A 325 -21.38 -1.73 3.38
N TYR A 326 -22.13 -2.57 4.08
CA TYR A 326 -23.18 -3.39 3.50
C TYR A 326 -24.36 -2.50 3.09
N VAL A 327 -24.75 -2.61 1.83
CA VAL A 327 -26.01 -2.04 1.33
C VAL A 327 -26.87 -3.20 0.84
N PRO A 328 -28.15 -3.29 1.26
CA PRO A 328 -29.10 -4.30 0.79
C PRO A 328 -29.30 -4.31 -0.72
#